data_AF-A0A9W9T7Y4-F1
#
_entry.id   AF-A0A9W9T7Y4-F1
#
_cell.length_a   1.000
_cell.length_b   1.000
_cell.length_c   1.000
_cell.angle_alpha   90.00
_cell.angle_beta   90.00
_cell.angle_gamma   90.00
#
_symmetry.space_group_name_H-M   'P 1'
#
loop_
_entity.id
_entity.type
_entity.pdbx_description
1 polymer ?
#
loop_
_entity_poly.entity_id
_entity_poly.type
_entity_poly.pdbx_seq_one_letter_code
_entity_poly.pdbx_strand_id
1 'polypeptide(L)'
;MLRNGMEPFMRPISHCDPCGSFPLDGKDLNSVTDEALATLLTSAPIIHQLGRTTVVRLSKNLVMKGGGGVLASEAEMLGLIASRTSIRAPRVHRSFVVEDDTQYFGISGYIVMDFIQGQPLDECWDSLSRDIQGEIAAQVAEIIKEIQSIELSQPGPIGGEPCWGLFFTDYSAGPFMGTAEMEAWFNHKLDICKRFNRAPKDTPPFHFTKFVLTHQDISPRNLILDQHKKVWMIDWAYSGAYPPPRL
;
A
#
# COMPACT_ATOMS: atom_id res chain seq x y z
N MET A 1 -29.73 -10.74 -23.69
CA MET A 1 -30.22 -9.70 -22.75
C MET A 1 -29.69 -10.07 -21.37
N LEU A 2 -28.93 -9.30 -20.60
CA LEU A 2 -28.16 -8.07 -20.77
C LEU A 2 -26.87 -8.36 -20.00
N ARG A 3 -25.71 -8.34 -20.68
CA ARG A 3 -24.41 -8.29 -20.02
C ARG A 3 -24.26 -6.84 -19.52
N ASN A 4 -24.57 -6.58 -18.26
CA ASN A 4 -24.16 -5.33 -17.62
C ASN A 4 -22.69 -5.50 -17.23
N GLY A 5 -21.81 -5.17 -18.18
CA GLY A 5 -20.42 -4.91 -17.87
C GLY A 5 -20.36 -3.70 -16.94
N MET A 6 -20.05 -3.95 -15.67
CA MET A 6 -19.34 -2.95 -14.88
C MET A 6 -17.90 -3.00 -15.38
N GLU A 7 -17.61 -2.20 -16.41
CA GLU A 7 -16.23 -1.78 -16.61
C GLU A 7 -15.79 -1.05 -15.34
N PRO A 8 -14.68 -1.43 -14.70
CA PRO A 8 -14.08 -0.55 -13.71
C PRO A 8 -13.80 0.77 -14.43
N PHE A 9 -14.21 1.90 -13.82
CA PHE A 9 -13.76 3.23 -14.21
C PHE A 9 -12.26 3.32 -13.91
N MET A 10 -11.45 2.62 -14.70
CA MET A 10 -9.99 2.65 -14.68
C MET A 10 -9.54 3.23 -16.02
N ARG A 11 -9.08 4.47 -15.94
CA ARG A 11 -7.95 4.88 -16.77
C ARG A 11 -6.85 5.28 -15.80
N PRO A 12 -5.74 4.52 -15.70
CA PRO A 12 -4.49 5.17 -15.36
C PRO A 12 -4.34 6.28 -16.38
N ILE A 13 -4.26 7.54 -15.96
CA ILE A 13 -3.73 8.56 -16.87
C ILE A 13 -2.23 8.29 -16.90
N SER A 14 -1.85 7.28 -17.68
CA SER A 14 -0.47 6.93 -18.02
C SER A 14 0.02 7.96 -19.03
N HIS A 15 0.13 9.22 -18.61
CA HIS A 15 0.98 10.18 -19.26
C HIS A 15 1.75 10.90 -18.17
N CYS A 16 2.99 10.42 -17.98
CA CYS A 16 4.10 11.27 -17.60
C CYS A 16 4.09 12.48 -18.53
N ASP A 17 3.48 13.58 -18.09
CA ASP A 17 3.78 14.88 -18.64
C ASP A 17 4.86 15.49 -17.74
N PRO A 18 6.16 15.23 -17.99
CA PRO A 18 7.25 15.88 -17.25
C PRO A 18 7.23 17.41 -17.43
N CYS A 19 6.38 17.93 -18.32
CA CYS A 19 6.23 19.32 -18.68
C CYS A 19 4.97 19.98 -18.09
N GLY A 20 4.17 19.26 -17.29
CA GLY A 20 2.99 19.82 -16.63
C GLY A 20 3.37 20.86 -15.57
N SER A 21 2.67 22.00 -15.54
CA SER A 21 2.76 22.95 -14.43
C SER A 21 2.05 22.35 -13.21
N PHE A 22 2.81 21.95 -12.19
CA PHE A 22 2.27 21.38 -10.96
C PHE A 22 2.06 22.44 -9.87
N PRO A 23 1.07 22.27 -8.96
CA PRO A 23 0.69 23.32 -8.01
C PRO A 23 1.79 23.74 -7.03
N LEU A 24 2.73 22.83 -6.73
CA LEU A 24 3.86 23.04 -5.81
C LEU A 24 5.22 23.10 -6.49
N ASP A 25 5.30 23.23 -7.82
CA ASP A 25 6.59 23.44 -8.47
C ASP A 25 7.23 24.76 -8.00
N GLY A 26 8.46 24.67 -7.50
CA GLY A 26 9.21 25.82 -6.96
C GLY A 26 8.73 26.36 -5.61
N LYS A 27 7.78 25.68 -4.95
CA LYS A 27 7.28 26.05 -3.61
C LYS A 27 7.85 25.12 -2.54
N ASP A 28 8.13 25.66 -1.36
CA ASP A 28 8.48 24.86 -0.19
C ASP A 28 7.22 24.20 0.38
N LEU A 29 7.25 22.88 0.56
CA LEU A 29 6.14 22.13 1.16
C LEU A 29 5.77 22.66 2.56
N ASN A 30 6.77 23.11 3.32
CA ASN A 30 6.55 23.62 4.69
C ASN A 30 5.83 24.96 4.72
N SER A 31 5.77 25.68 3.58
CA SER A 31 5.04 26.94 3.46
C SER A 31 3.54 26.77 3.20
N VAL A 32 3.08 25.54 2.96
CA VAL A 32 1.67 25.23 2.62
C VAL A 32 0.98 24.63 3.83
N THR A 33 -0.26 25.03 4.13
CA THR A 33 -1.01 24.45 5.26
C THR A 33 -1.63 23.10 4.89
N ASP A 34 -2.04 22.33 5.90
CA ASP A 34 -2.68 21.02 5.69
C ASP A 34 -4.02 21.16 4.95
N GLU A 35 -4.79 22.20 5.26
CA GLU A 35 -6.07 22.49 4.60
C GLU A 35 -5.83 22.83 3.12
N ALA A 36 -4.83 23.66 2.83
CA ALA A 36 -4.46 24.00 1.46
C ALA A 36 -3.99 22.76 0.69
N LEU A 37 -3.19 21.88 1.30
CA LEU A 37 -2.81 20.60 0.70
C LEU A 37 -4.04 19.72 0.44
N ALA A 38 -4.96 19.61 1.40
CA ALA A 38 -6.19 18.83 1.22
C ALA A 38 -7.03 19.33 0.04
N THR A 39 -7.13 20.65 -0.19
CA THR A 39 -7.82 21.19 -1.38
C THR A 39 -7.15 20.82 -2.71
N LEU A 40 -5.85 20.49 -2.70
CA LEU A 40 -5.15 20.03 -3.90
C LEU A 40 -5.57 18.62 -4.31
N LEU A 41 -6.17 17.83 -3.43
CA LEU A 41 -6.62 16.47 -3.76
C LEU A 41 -7.68 16.47 -4.90
N THR A 42 -8.47 17.53 -5.02
CA THR A 42 -9.53 17.66 -6.03
C THR A 42 -9.14 18.54 -7.23
N SER A 43 -8.05 19.29 -7.15
CA SER A 43 -7.66 20.27 -8.16
C SER A 43 -6.33 19.95 -8.86
N ALA A 44 -5.44 19.18 -8.23
CA ALA A 44 -4.18 18.77 -8.82
C ALA A 44 -4.36 17.59 -9.79
N PRO A 45 -3.41 17.34 -10.72
CA PRO A 45 -3.50 16.24 -11.67
C PRO A 45 -3.59 14.89 -10.95
N ILE A 46 -4.70 14.17 -11.16
CA ILE A 46 -4.92 12.83 -10.62
C ILE A 46 -4.05 11.84 -11.39
N ILE A 47 -3.24 11.06 -10.67
CA ILE A 47 -2.45 9.95 -11.25
C ILE A 47 -3.07 8.59 -10.96
N HIS A 48 -3.83 8.48 -9.87
CA HIS A 48 -4.53 7.26 -9.50
C HIS A 48 -5.77 7.57 -8.67
N GLN A 49 -6.84 6.81 -8.86
CA GLN A 49 -8.04 6.91 -8.05
C GLN A 49 -8.67 5.52 -7.91
N LEU A 50 -8.85 5.05 -6.68
CA LEU A 50 -9.48 3.77 -6.38
C LEU A 50 -10.28 3.87 -5.08
N GLY A 51 -11.58 3.62 -5.17
CA GLY A 51 -12.48 3.70 -4.02
C GLY A 51 -12.46 5.09 -3.38
N ARG A 52 -12.09 5.14 -2.09
CA ARG A 52 -11.99 6.38 -1.29
C ARG A 52 -10.58 6.97 -1.26
N THR A 53 -9.68 6.50 -2.10
CA THR A 53 -8.29 6.93 -2.15
C THR A 53 -7.98 7.55 -3.49
N THR A 54 -7.45 8.77 -3.44
CA THR A 54 -6.99 9.52 -4.61
C THR A 54 -5.51 9.82 -4.45
N VAL A 55 -4.75 9.70 -5.52
CA VAL A 55 -3.35 10.12 -5.60
C VAL A 55 -3.23 11.21 -6.64
N VAL A 56 -2.71 12.36 -6.23
CA VAL A 56 -2.49 13.53 -7.09
C VAL A 56 -1.02 13.91 -7.17
N ARG A 57 -0.64 14.52 -8.28
CA ARG A 57 0.69 15.05 -8.53
C ARG A 57 0.82 16.47 -7.98
N LEU A 58 1.71 16.67 -7.00
CA LEU A 58 1.91 18.00 -6.38
C LEU A 58 3.04 18.81 -7.04
N SER A 59 4.12 18.15 -7.41
CA SER A 59 5.30 18.75 -8.05
C SER A 59 6.01 17.72 -8.92
N LYS A 60 7.12 18.08 -9.57
CA LYS A 60 7.99 17.11 -10.28
C LYS A 60 8.48 15.94 -9.42
N ASN A 61 8.55 16.11 -8.10
CA ASN A 61 9.12 15.10 -7.20
C ASN A 61 8.14 14.64 -6.11
N LEU A 62 6.94 15.21 -6.03
CA LEU A 62 5.99 14.91 -4.95
C LEU A 62 4.63 14.44 -5.47
N VAL A 63 4.04 13.53 -4.71
CA VAL A 63 2.63 13.15 -4.80
C VAL A 63 1.97 13.32 -3.44
N MET A 64 0.65 13.44 -3.47
CA MET A 64 -0.19 13.32 -2.29
C MET A 64 -1.18 12.19 -2.49
N LYS A 65 -1.20 11.26 -1.55
CA LYS A 65 -2.27 10.27 -1.37
C LYS A 65 -3.23 10.83 -0.33
N GLY A 66 -4.53 10.80 -0.61
CA GLY A 66 -5.53 11.34 0.32
C GLY A 66 -6.89 10.65 0.21
N GLY A 67 -7.65 10.73 1.30
CA GLY A 67 -9.05 10.31 1.39
C GLY A 67 -9.35 9.40 2.59
N GLY A 68 -10.60 8.95 2.71
CA GLY A 68 -11.08 8.22 3.90
C GLY A 68 -10.52 6.80 4.07
N GLY A 69 -9.72 6.31 3.11
CA GLY A 69 -9.01 5.03 3.20
C GLY A 69 -7.52 5.17 3.51
N VAL A 70 -7.01 6.40 3.69
CA VAL A 70 -5.60 6.67 3.97
C VAL A 70 -5.39 6.72 5.47
N LEU A 71 -4.53 5.84 5.98
CA LEU A 71 -4.28 5.67 7.42
C LEU A 71 -2.88 6.14 7.80
N ALA A 72 -2.70 6.49 9.08
CA ALA A 72 -1.40 6.91 9.59
C ALA A 72 -0.36 5.77 9.56
N SER A 73 -0.82 4.51 9.70
CA SER A 73 0.04 3.32 9.63
C SER A 73 0.87 3.23 8.36
N GLU A 74 0.36 3.69 7.21
CA GLU A 74 1.12 3.69 5.96
C GLU A 74 2.32 4.63 6.03
N ALA A 75 2.13 5.84 6.57
CA ALA A 75 3.21 6.81 6.73
C ALA A 75 4.25 6.33 7.75
N GLU A 76 3.79 5.77 8.87
CA GLU A 76 4.67 5.18 9.90
C GLU A 76 5.45 3.99 9.35
N MET A 77 4.83 3.14 8.53
CA MET A 77 5.52 2.04 7.86
C MET A 77 6.61 2.54 6.94
N LEU A 78 6.32 3.51 6.07
CA LEU A 78 7.32 4.07 5.17
C LEU A 78 8.50 4.68 5.95
N GLY A 79 8.24 5.29 7.12
CA GLY A 79 9.27 5.74 8.05
C GLY A 79 10.12 4.59 8.63
N LEU A 80 9.49 3.47 8.98
CA LEU A 80 10.20 2.27 9.43
C LEU A 80 11.06 1.66 8.31
N ILE A 81 10.53 1.54 7.09
CA ILE A 81 11.26 1.05 5.92
C ILE A 81 12.48 1.93 5.65
N ALA A 82 12.33 3.25 5.64
CA ALA A 82 13.43 4.18 5.42
C ALA A 82 14.51 4.13 6.50
N SER A 83 14.16 3.77 7.75
CA SER A 83 15.10 3.74 8.88
C SER A 83 15.77 2.38 9.10
N ARG A 84 15.16 1.28 8.64
CA ARG A 84 15.62 -0.09 8.93
C ARG A 84 16.10 -0.86 7.70
N THR A 85 15.89 -0.36 6.50
CA THR A 85 16.13 -1.11 5.27
C THR A 85 16.84 -0.28 4.21
N SER A 86 17.34 -0.97 3.20
CA SER A 86 17.86 -0.42 1.95
C SER A 86 16.83 -0.46 0.81
N ILE A 87 15.57 -0.80 1.13
CA ILE A 87 14.48 -0.95 0.16
C ILE A 87 14.16 0.41 -0.45
N ARG A 88 13.98 0.39 -1.77
CA ARG A 88 13.49 1.54 -2.53
C ARG A 88 11.98 1.68 -2.34
N ALA A 89 11.58 2.57 -1.46
CA ALA A 89 10.19 2.94 -1.21
C ALA A 89 10.05 4.48 -1.18
N PRO A 90 8.85 5.04 -1.41
CA PRO A 90 8.63 6.48 -1.33
C PRO A 90 8.97 7.03 0.07
N ARG A 91 9.76 8.10 0.15
CA ARG A 91 9.98 8.79 1.43
C ARG A 91 8.78 9.68 1.74
N VAL A 92 8.28 9.57 2.97
CA VAL A 92 7.25 10.47 3.50
C VAL A 92 7.87 11.82 3.85
N HIS A 93 7.24 12.91 3.41
CA HIS A 93 7.61 14.28 3.75
C HIS A 93 6.64 14.90 4.75
N ARG A 94 5.36 14.53 4.69
CA ARG A 94 4.31 15.04 5.58
C ARG A 94 3.15 14.06 5.65
N SER A 95 2.57 13.86 6.83
CA SER A 95 1.36 13.08 7.04
C SER A 95 0.44 13.82 8.00
N PHE A 96 -0.85 13.89 7.69
CA PHE A 96 -1.84 14.64 8.47
C PHE A 96 -3.25 14.11 8.23
N VAL A 97 -4.19 14.58 9.06
CA VAL A 97 -5.61 14.23 9.00
C VAL A 97 -6.41 15.53 8.97
N VAL A 98 -7.49 15.56 8.19
CA VAL A 98 -8.45 16.66 8.15
C VAL A 98 -9.85 16.12 8.42
N GLU A 99 -10.66 16.87 9.16
CA GLU A 99 -12.08 16.57 9.35
C GLU A 99 -12.81 16.57 8.00
N ASP A 100 -13.59 15.52 7.74
CA ASP A 100 -14.32 15.32 6.50
C ASP A 100 -15.60 14.53 6.79
N ASP A 101 -16.69 15.26 7.00
CA ASP A 101 -18.02 14.71 7.30
C ASP A 101 -18.60 13.85 6.16
N THR A 102 -17.98 13.86 4.98
CA THR A 102 -18.39 12.98 3.88
C THR A 102 -17.84 11.56 4.03
N GLN A 103 -16.82 11.36 4.89
CA GLN A 103 -16.26 10.04 5.19
C GLN A 103 -17.00 9.36 6.34
N TYR A 104 -16.98 8.03 6.32
CA TYR A 104 -17.64 7.22 7.34
C TYR A 104 -17.16 7.50 8.77
N PHE A 105 -15.88 7.83 8.94
CA PHE A 105 -15.28 8.15 10.23
C PHE A 105 -15.15 9.66 10.48
N GLY A 106 -15.72 10.51 9.62
CA GLY A 106 -15.65 11.97 9.76
C GLY A 106 -14.25 12.56 9.53
N ILE A 107 -13.31 11.77 9.00
CA ILE A 107 -11.92 12.18 8.77
C ILE A 107 -11.39 11.64 7.44
N SER A 108 -10.48 12.39 6.84
CA SER A 108 -9.68 12.01 5.68
C SER A 108 -8.19 12.09 6.03
N GLY A 109 -7.44 11.03 5.75
CA GLY A 109 -5.99 11.00 5.92
C GLY A 109 -5.26 11.47 4.67
N TYR A 110 -4.06 12.00 4.85
CA TYR A 110 -3.21 12.52 3.78
C TYR A 110 -1.74 12.18 4.01
N ILE A 111 -1.05 11.79 2.93
CA ILE A 111 0.38 11.50 2.93
C ILE A 111 1.01 12.19 1.72
N VAL A 112 1.92 13.12 1.97
CA VAL A 112 2.80 13.71 0.96
C VAL A 112 4.11 12.94 0.95
N MET A 113 4.47 12.37 -0.19
CA MET A 113 5.64 11.51 -0.34
C MET A 113 6.33 11.69 -1.69
N ASP A 114 7.52 11.12 -1.83
CA ASP A 114 8.24 11.09 -3.10
C ASP A 114 7.36 10.51 -4.22
N PHE A 115 7.42 11.13 -5.38
CA PHE A 115 7.00 10.50 -6.61
C PHE A 115 8.13 9.71 -7.22
N ILE A 116 7.84 8.46 -7.56
CA ILE A 116 8.81 7.57 -8.19
C ILE A 116 8.67 7.69 -9.70
N GLN A 117 9.74 8.19 -10.33
CA GLN A 117 9.85 8.27 -11.79
C GLN A 117 10.11 6.88 -12.36
N GLY A 118 9.20 6.39 -13.22
CA GLY A 118 9.32 5.08 -13.83
C GLY A 118 8.00 4.60 -14.41
N GLN A 119 7.96 3.32 -14.77
CA GLN A 119 6.75 2.66 -15.25
C GLN A 119 6.34 1.54 -14.28
N PRO A 120 5.06 1.43 -13.93
CA PRO A 120 4.53 0.24 -13.27
C PRO A 120 4.83 -1.03 -14.06
N LEU A 121 5.10 -2.15 -13.38
CA LEU A 121 5.41 -3.40 -14.06
C LEU A 121 4.20 -3.98 -14.79
N ASP A 122 2.97 -3.77 -14.34
CA ASP A 122 1.78 -4.20 -15.09
C ASP A 122 1.66 -3.51 -16.46
N GLU A 123 2.23 -2.33 -16.64
CA GLU A 123 2.23 -1.61 -17.92
C GLU A 123 3.39 -2.02 -18.83
N CYS A 124 4.57 -2.31 -18.27
CA CYS A 124 5.78 -2.52 -19.08
C CYS A 124 6.26 -3.98 -19.16
N TRP A 125 5.77 -4.90 -18.31
CA TRP A 125 6.32 -6.26 -18.17
C TRP A 125 6.48 -7.03 -19.48
N ASP A 126 5.44 -7.02 -20.32
CA ASP A 126 5.40 -7.77 -21.58
C ASP A 126 6.37 -7.23 -22.64
N SER A 127 6.82 -5.98 -22.49
CA SER A 127 7.80 -5.36 -23.38
C SER A 127 9.26 -5.64 -22.99
N LEU A 128 9.50 -6.19 -21.79
CA LEU A 128 10.84 -6.43 -21.25
C LEU A 128 11.42 -7.74 -21.78
N SER A 129 12.75 -7.79 -21.93
CA SER A 129 13.44 -9.04 -22.26
C SER A 129 13.39 -10.02 -21.09
N ARG A 130 13.53 -11.32 -21.37
CA ARG A 130 13.57 -12.36 -20.32
C ARG A 130 14.71 -12.15 -19.33
N ASP A 131 15.84 -11.62 -19.78
CA ASP A 131 16.97 -11.31 -18.90
C ASP A 131 16.60 -10.21 -17.90
N ILE A 132 15.95 -9.13 -18.35
CA ILE A 132 15.48 -8.05 -17.48
C ILE A 132 14.37 -8.53 -16.54
N GLN A 133 13.43 -9.34 -17.02
CA GLN A 133 12.41 -9.95 -16.16
C GLN A 133 13.04 -10.80 -15.05
N GLY A 134 14.11 -11.54 -15.36
CA GLY A 134 14.89 -12.29 -14.38
C GLY A 134 15.58 -11.39 -13.35
N GLU A 135 16.20 -10.29 -13.79
CA GLU A 135 16.81 -9.29 -12.89
C GLU A 135 15.78 -8.62 -11.97
N ILE A 136 14.58 -8.32 -12.49
CA ILE A 136 13.47 -7.74 -11.72
C ILE A 136 12.97 -8.74 -10.68
N ALA A 137 12.74 -10.00 -11.07
CA ALA A 137 12.32 -11.05 -10.16
C ALA A 137 13.33 -11.25 -9.02
N ALA A 138 14.64 -11.19 -9.33
CA ALA A 138 15.69 -11.25 -8.32
C ALA A 138 15.63 -10.05 -7.36
N GLN A 139 15.45 -8.82 -7.86
CA GLN A 139 15.30 -7.63 -7.02
C GLN A 139 14.09 -7.72 -6.09
N VAL A 140 12.94 -8.16 -6.61
CA VAL A 140 11.71 -8.35 -5.81
C VAL A 140 11.93 -9.41 -4.73
N ALA A 141 12.59 -10.51 -5.05
CA ALA A 141 12.91 -11.56 -4.08
C ALA A 141 13.82 -11.03 -2.94
N GLU A 142 14.81 -10.20 -3.26
CA GLU A 142 15.66 -9.57 -2.23
C GLU A 142 14.87 -8.58 -1.34
N ILE A 143 13.98 -7.77 -1.93
CA ILE A 143 13.08 -6.90 -1.15
C ILE A 143 12.22 -7.73 -0.19
N ILE A 144 11.64 -8.84 -0.66
CA ILE A 144 10.81 -9.73 0.16
C ILE A 144 11.61 -10.34 1.32
N LYS A 145 12.84 -10.79 1.06
CA LYS A 145 13.73 -11.32 2.11
C LYS A 145 14.08 -10.26 3.14
N GLU A 146 14.36 -9.04 2.69
CA GLU A 146 14.74 -7.93 3.57
C GLU A 146 13.58 -7.54 4.49
N ILE A 147 12.35 -7.35 3.97
CA ILE A 147 11.18 -7.09 4.84
C ILE A 147 10.92 -8.23 5.81
N GLN A 148 11.01 -9.49 5.35
CA GLN A 148 10.74 -10.66 6.19
C GLN A 148 11.81 -10.92 7.25
N SER A 149 12.98 -10.27 7.14
CA SER A 149 14.02 -10.31 8.17
C SER A 149 13.69 -9.45 9.39
N ILE A 150 12.72 -8.53 9.27
CA ILE A 150 12.33 -7.61 10.33
C ILE A 150 11.23 -8.25 11.15
N GLU A 151 11.56 -8.64 12.37
CA GLU A 151 10.57 -9.14 13.33
C GLU A 151 9.91 -7.97 14.08
N LEU A 152 8.59 -8.06 14.23
CA LEU A 152 7.75 -7.08 14.90
C LEU A 152 6.95 -7.78 16.00
N SER A 153 6.84 -7.15 17.16
CA SER A 153 6.23 -7.78 18.35
C SER A 153 4.71 -7.66 18.40
N GLN A 154 4.15 -6.62 17.78
CA GLN A 154 2.71 -6.35 17.78
C GLN A 154 2.12 -6.76 16.44
N PRO A 155 1.13 -7.67 16.39
CA PRO A 155 0.54 -8.15 15.15
C PRO A 155 -0.36 -7.09 14.49
N GLY A 156 -0.40 -7.09 13.16
CA GLY A 156 -1.18 -6.15 12.35
C GLY A 156 -0.40 -4.91 11.92
N PRO A 157 -1.09 -3.87 11.43
CA PRO A 157 -0.49 -2.61 11.03
C PRO A 157 0.31 -1.95 12.16
N ILE A 158 1.35 -1.20 11.79
CA ILE A 158 2.06 -0.33 12.74
C ILE A 158 1.06 0.70 13.29
N GLY A 159 1.19 1.03 14.58
CA GLY A 159 0.26 1.90 15.29
C GLY A 159 -0.95 1.17 15.89
N GLY A 160 -1.12 -0.13 15.63
CA GLY A 160 -2.18 -0.94 16.24
C GLY A 160 -3.57 -0.65 15.68
N GLU A 161 -3.65 -0.27 14.40
CA GLU A 161 -4.91 -0.10 13.67
C GLU A 161 -5.53 -1.47 13.29
N PRO A 162 -6.83 -1.53 12.97
CA PRO A 162 -7.42 -2.75 12.41
C PRO A 162 -6.70 -3.21 11.15
N CYS A 163 -6.57 -4.52 10.98
CA CYS A 163 -6.01 -5.13 9.79
C CYS A 163 -6.98 -5.00 8.60
N TRP A 164 -6.46 -4.50 7.49
CA TRP A 164 -7.15 -4.40 6.21
C TRP A 164 -6.38 -5.15 5.12
N GLY A 165 -7.05 -5.51 4.03
CA GLY A 165 -6.44 -6.18 2.87
C GLY A 165 -7.05 -7.55 2.57
N LEU A 166 -6.51 -8.22 1.55
CA LEU A 166 -7.10 -9.41 0.92
C LEU A 166 -7.37 -10.58 1.89
N PHE A 167 -6.55 -10.74 2.93
CA PHE A 167 -6.69 -11.81 3.91
C PHE A 167 -7.66 -11.49 5.06
N PHE A 168 -8.17 -10.26 5.09
CA PHE A 168 -9.11 -9.77 6.09
C PHE A 168 -10.47 -9.50 5.45
N THR A 169 -11.51 -9.40 6.27
CA THR A 169 -12.86 -9.14 5.77
C THR A 169 -13.02 -7.68 5.36
N ASP A 170 -14.04 -7.36 4.55
CA ASP A 170 -14.41 -5.97 4.21
C ASP A 170 -14.74 -5.11 5.45
N TYR A 171 -14.94 -5.74 6.61
CA TYR A 171 -15.17 -5.12 7.91
C TYR A 171 -13.91 -4.96 8.77
N SER A 172 -12.71 -5.14 8.19
CA SER A 172 -11.41 -5.23 8.89
C SER A 172 -11.30 -6.40 9.88
N ALA A 173 -10.17 -6.54 10.55
CA ALA A 173 -9.98 -7.48 11.66
C ALA A 173 -9.10 -6.90 12.76
N GLY A 174 -9.34 -7.27 14.01
CA GLY A 174 -8.64 -6.67 15.14
C GLY A 174 -9.14 -5.27 15.48
N PRO A 175 -8.30 -4.37 16.01
CA PRO A 175 -6.87 -4.54 16.22
C PRO A 175 -6.56 -5.69 17.17
N PHE A 176 -5.41 -6.34 16.98
CA PHE A 176 -5.01 -7.50 17.75
C PHE A 176 -4.00 -7.08 18.81
N MET A 177 -4.29 -7.33 20.09
CA MET A 177 -3.40 -6.96 21.20
C MET A 177 -2.22 -7.93 21.38
N GLY A 178 -2.20 -9.03 20.63
CA GLY A 178 -1.12 -10.00 20.67
C GLY A 178 -1.37 -11.25 19.85
N THR A 179 -0.39 -12.15 19.87
CA THR A 179 -0.37 -13.39 19.08
C THR A 179 -1.63 -14.23 19.23
N ALA A 180 -2.11 -14.40 20.46
CA ALA A 180 -3.25 -15.26 20.77
C ALA A 180 -4.55 -14.77 20.13
N GLU A 181 -4.77 -13.46 20.05
CA GLU A 181 -5.98 -12.89 19.45
C GLU A 181 -5.98 -13.05 17.93
N MET A 182 -4.84 -12.75 17.27
CA MET A 182 -4.71 -12.97 15.84
C MET A 182 -4.83 -14.47 15.51
N GLU A 183 -4.18 -15.35 16.27
CA GLU A 183 -4.28 -16.80 16.11
C GLU A 183 -5.72 -17.29 16.25
N ALA A 184 -6.44 -16.86 17.29
CA ALA A 184 -7.84 -17.22 17.50
C ALA A 184 -8.72 -16.75 16.34
N TRP A 185 -8.48 -15.56 15.81
CA TRP A 185 -9.22 -15.04 14.65
C TRP A 185 -8.97 -15.89 13.40
N PHE A 186 -7.70 -16.20 13.08
CA PHE A 186 -7.36 -17.05 11.93
C PHE A 186 -7.94 -18.47 12.06
N ASN A 187 -7.87 -19.05 13.26
CA ASN A 187 -8.44 -20.37 13.54
C ASN A 187 -9.97 -20.37 13.45
N HIS A 188 -10.63 -19.30 13.90
CA HIS A 188 -12.06 -19.14 13.71
C HIS A 188 -12.45 -19.09 12.22
N LYS A 189 -11.69 -18.35 11.40
CA LYS A 189 -11.92 -18.33 9.94
C LYS A 189 -11.67 -19.70 9.30
N LEU A 190 -10.61 -20.40 9.71
CA LEU A 190 -10.34 -21.77 9.26
C LEU A 190 -11.50 -22.72 9.59
N ASP A 191 -12.05 -22.64 10.80
CA ASP A 191 -13.20 -23.46 11.21
C ASP A 191 -14.44 -23.18 10.36
N ILE A 192 -14.71 -21.91 10.03
CA ILE A 192 -15.76 -21.55 9.07
C ILE A 192 -15.46 -22.18 7.71
N CYS A 193 -14.24 -22.02 7.17
CA CYS A 193 -13.86 -22.60 5.88
C CYS A 193 -14.05 -24.13 5.86
N LYS A 194 -13.69 -24.83 6.94
CA LYS A 194 -13.92 -26.29 7.08
C LYS A 194 -15.40 -26.64 7.07
N ARG A 195 -16.25 -25.89 7.81
CA ARG A 195 -17.71 -26.11 7.87
C ARG A 195 -18.38 -25.94 6.51
N PHE A 196 -17.91 -24.98 5.71
CA PHE A 196 -18.41 -24.71 4.36
C PHE A 196 -17.65 -25.45 3.25
N ASN A 197 -16.83 -26.45 3.58
CA ASN A 197 -16.01 -27.23 2.63
C ASN A 197 -15.14 -26.36 1.69
N ARG A 198 -14.65 -25.22 2.20
CA ARG A 198 -13.67 -24.34 1.55
C ARG A 198 -12.22 -24.66 1.96
N ALA A 199 -12.04 -25.56 2.94
CA ALA A 199 -10.75 -26.11 3.34
C ALA A 199 -10.91 -27.60 3.75
N PRO A 200 -9.88 -28.44 3.59
CA PRO A 200 -9.88 -29.82 4.10
C PRO A 200 -10.16 -29.87 5.62
N LYS A 201 -10.98 -30.82 6.07
CA LYS A 201 -11.40 -30.93 7.48
C LYS A 201 -10.23 -31.20 8.44
N ASP A 202 -9.20 -31.89 7.94
CA ASP A 202 -7.96 -32.25 8.61
C ASP A 202 -6.89 -31.16 8.58
N THR A 203 -7.15 -30.00 7.95
CA THR A 203 -6.21 -28.86 7.96
C THR A 203 -5.86 -28.49 9.40
N PRO A 204 -4.58 -28.49 9.81
CA PRO A 204 -4.20 -28.17 11.18
C PRO A 204 -4.53 -26.70 11.51
N PRO A 205 -4.80 -26.38 12.78
CA PRO A 205 -4.93 -24.98 13.19
C PRO A 205 -3.63 -24.21 12.96
N PHE A 206 -3.77 -22.90 12.80
CA PHE A 206 -2.67 -21.97 12.83
C PHE A 206 -2.09 -21.91 14.24
N HIS A 207 -0.75 -21.90 14.28
CA HIS A 207 0.05 -21.65 15.47
C HIS A 207 1.12 -20.62 15.13
N PHE A 208 1.00 -19.42 15.66
CA PHE A 208 1.89 -18.31 15.35
C PHE A 208 2.97 -18.17 16.42
N THR A 209 4.22 -18.19 16.00
CA THR A 209 5.39 -18.07 16.90
C THR A 209 6.14 -16.76 16.73
N LYS A 210 5.97 -16.10 15.58
CA LYS A 210 6.60 -14.82 15.26
C LYS A 210 5.80 -14.07 14.20
N PHE A 211 6.02 -12.77 14.15
CA PHE A 211 5.52 -11.89 13.10
C PHE A 211 6.68 -11.19 12.43
N VAL A 212 6.64 -11.16 11.11
CA VAL A 212 7.60 -10.46 10.28
C VAL A 212 6.90 -9.35 9.53
N LEU A 213 7.66 -8.34 9.10
CA LEU A 213 7.11 -7.31 8.24
C LEU A 213 6.70 -7.93 6.90
N THR A 214 5.43 -7.76 6.52
CA THR A 214 4.93 -8.13 5.20
C THR A 214 4.20 -6.96 4.56
N HIS A 215 4.23 -6.90 3.23
CA HIS A 215 3.59 -5.83 2.45
C HIS A 215 2.09 -6.07 2.20
N GLN A 216 1.65 -7.35 2.15
CA GLN A 216 0.27 -7.80 1.88
C GLN A 216 -0.34 -7.46 0.51
N ASP A 217 0.34 -6.70 -0.37
CA ASP A 217 -0.15 -6.38 -1.72
C ASP A 217 0.98 -6.27 -2.76
N ILE A 218 1.86 -7.27 -2.78
CA ILE A 218 2.92 -7.34 -3.80
C ILE A 218 2.29 -7.76 -5.12
N SER A 219 2.11 -6.79 -6.02
CA SER A 219 1.54 -6.98 -7.35
C SER A 219 2.26 -6.08 -8.36
N PRO A 220 2.26 -6.41 -9.67
CA PRO A 220 3.00 -5.62 -10.67
C PRO A 220 2.64 -4.13 -10.70
N ARG A 221 1.39 -3.76 -10.37
CA ARG A 221 0.95 -2.35 -10.25
C ARG A 221 1.63 -1.57 -9.12
N ASN A 222 2.12 -2.27 -8.09
CA ASN A 222 2.79 -1.69 -6.92
C ASN A 222 4.32 -1.76 -7.02
N LEU A 223 4.84 -2.13 -8.19
CA LEU A 223 6.26 -2.22 -8.49
C LEU A 223 6.58 -1.26 -9.64
N ILE A 224 7.37 -0.22 -9.37
CA ILE A 224 7.79 0.75 -10.38
C ILE A 224 9.21 0.43 -10.83
N LEU A 225 9.40 0.28 -12.13
CA LEU A 225 10.71 0.15 -12.76
C LEU A 225 11.22 1.53 -13.16
N ASP A 226 12.32 1.98 -12.54
CA ASP A 226 12.95 3.25 -12.91
C ASP A 226 13.83 3.15 -14.16
N GLN A 227 14.29 4.30 -14.65
CA GLN A 227 15.17 4.39 -15.83
C GLN A 227 16.51 3.64 -15.69
N HIS A 228 16.91 3.28 -14.47
CA HIS A 228 18.12 2.54 -14.15
C HIS A 228 17.85 1.04 -13.91
N LYS A 229 16.65 0.57 -14.29
CA LYS A 229 16.18 -0.81 -14.10
C LYS A 229 16.14 -1.23 -12.63
N LYS A 230 15.96 -0.27 -11.71
CA LYS A 230 15.76 -0.56 -10.30
C LYS A 230 14.28 -0.60 -9.97
N VAL A 231 13.93 -1.59 -9.15
CA VAL A 231 12.56 -1.78 -8.69
C VAL A 231 12.33 -0.97 -7.42
N TRP A 232 11.27 -0.17 -7.44
CA TRP A 232 10.70 0.53 -6.30
C TRP A 232 9.39 -0.14 -5.89
N MET A 233 9.16 -0.30 -4.59
CA MET A 233 7.94 -0.87 -4.03
C MET A 233 7.10 0.23 -3.39
N ILE A 234 5.86 0.37 -3.84
CA ILE A 234 4.92 1.42 -3.41
C ILE A 234 3.66 0.81 -2.78
N ASP A 235 2.82 1.68 -2.21
CA ASP A 235 1.52 1.33 -1.62
C ASP A 235 1.61 0.36 -0.43
N TRP A 236 2.10 0.89 0.69
CA TRP A 236 2.33 0.13 1.93
C TRP A 236 1.09 0.11 2.85
N ALA A 237 -0.09 0.45 2.35
CA ALA A 237 -1.31 0.64 3.14
C ALA A 237 -1.77 -0.63 3.91
N TYR A 238 -1.48 -1.82 3.39
CA TYR A 238 -1.85 -3.09 4.03
C TYR A 238 -0.68 -3.77 4.75
N SER A 239 0.47 -3.11 4.79
CA SER A 239 1.66 -3.66 5.41
C SER A 239 1.54 -3.74 6.94
N GLY A 240 2.34 -4.60 7.54
CA GLY A 240 2.31 -4.80 8.98
C GLY A 240 3.06 -6.03 9.43
N ALA A 241 2.90 -6.35 10.70
CA ALA A 241 3.46 -7.53 11.35
C ALA A 241 2.51 -8.71 11.16
N TYR A 242 2.88 -9.67 10.31
CA TYR A 242 2.05 -10.81 10.00
C TYR A 242 2.86 -12.12 10.06
N PRO A 243 2.19 -13.28 10.18
CA PRO A 243 2.88 -14.56 10.16
C PRO A 243 3.74 -14.69 8.89
N PRO A 244 4.96 -15.23 8.99
CA PRO A 244 5.80 -15.42 7.81
C PRO A 244 5.09 -16.33 6.80
N PRO A 245 5.15 -16.03 5.49
CA PRO A 245 4.63 -16.93 4.47
C PRO A 245 5.28 -18.30 4.61
N ARG A 246 4.48 -19.37 4.49
CA ARG A 246 5.04 -20.70 4.27
C ARG A 246 5.46 -20.77 2.81
N LEU A 247 6.77 -20.67 2.56
CA LEU A 247 7.37 -21.03 1.27
C LEU A 247 7.22 -22.53 1.01
#